data_AF-A0AAN8ULS0-F1
#
_entry.id   AF-A0AAN8ULS0-F1
#
_cell.length_a   1.000
_cell.length_b   1.000
_cell.length_c   1.000
_cell.angle_alpha   90.00
_cell.angle_beta   90.00
_cell.angle_gamma   90.00
#
_symmetry.space_group_name_H-M   'P 1'
#
loop_
_entity.id
_entity.type
_entity.pdbx_description
1 polymer ?
#
loop_
_entity_poly.entity_id
_entity_poly.type
_entity_poly.pdbx_seq_one_letter_code
_entity_poly.pdbx_strand_id
1 'polypeptide(L)'
;MIFPDDQFNQNWQAFVDDNPTVESKYNITFSDFWNLPPTRVFDTTITTSRGKSLKIQWPPESLPSSNYYISVYFEDNRSPSPFSWTVFDVSINIQNFFQGLNVTTSGLHVYSPQRPLSGITEIILIPKDGIPVGPIISAGEAYQIVSYGARTLTRDVVVMEELARSLNNPPSDWSGDPCLPQNNLRTGVTCSYSQLARVSTLKQSNWHQYLRIAARKYRNFDSPCQSVDILLPFLPVVKPLHLENNWFEGQIPESLGELPKLQELYASAALQIVFF
;
A
#
# COMPACT_ATOMS: atom_id res chain seq x y z
N MET A 1 18.45 -4.91 -3.26
CA MET A 1 19.28 -4.82 -4.48
C MET A 1 18.30 -4.79 -5.64
N ILE A 2 18.37 -3.79 -6.50
CA ILE A 2 17.48 -3.70 -7.66
C ILE A 2 18.16 -4.45 -8.80
N PHE A 3 17.51 -5.50 -9.30
CA PHE A 3 18.03 -6.29 -10.41
C PHE A 3 17.61 -5.64 -11.74
N PRO A 4 18.53 -5.35 -12.68
CA PRO A 4 18.20 -4.72 -13.95
C PRO A 4 17.24 -5.54 -14.84
N ASP A 5 17.20 -6.85 -14.61
CA ASP A 5 16.34 -7.84 -15.27
C ASP A 5 14.97 -8.01 -14.59
N ASP A 6 14.73 -7.36 -13.45
CA ASP A 6 13.43 -7.36 -12.79
C ASP A 6 12.46 -6.40 -13.48
N GLN A 7 11.53 -6.96 -14.25
CA GLN A 7 10.51 -6.17 -14.97
C GLN A 7 9.57 -5.39 -14.03
N PHE A 8 9.49 -5.79 -12.76
CA PHE A 8 8.62 -5.19 -11.76
C PHE A 8 9.37 -4.28 -10.78
N ASN A 9 10.68 -4.08 -10.97
CA ASN A 9 11.55 -3.28 -10.09
C ASN A 9 11.36 -3.62 -8.59
N GLN A 10 11.19 -4.91 -8.26
CA GLN A 10 11.04 -5.34 -6.88
C GLN A 10 12.39 -5.22 -6.15
N ASN A 11 12.33 -4.92 -4.86
CA ASN A 11 13.53 -4.81 -4.05
C ASN A 11 13.85 -6.14 -3.38
N TRP A 12 14.77 -6.90 -3.96
CA TRP A 12 15.25 -8.16 -3.42
C TRP A 12 16.37 -7.93 -2.41
N GLN A 13 16.23 -8.41 -1.18
CA GLN A 13 17.26 -8.27 -0.14
C GLN A 13 17.97 -9.58 0.08
N ALA A 14 19.30 -9.53 0.17
CA ALA A 14 20.09 -10.70 0.53
C ALA A 14 19.75 -11.10 1.97
N PHE A 15 19.52 -12.38 2.19
CA PHE A 15 19.30 -12.96 3.50
C PHE A 15 20.49 -13.85 3.84
N VAL A 16 20.99 -13.72 5.08
CA VAL A 16 22.14 -14.47 5.58
C VAL A 16 21.82 -14.96 6.98
N ASP A 17 22.04 -16.25 7.22
CA ASP A 17 21.94 -16.89 8.52
C ASP A 17 23.10 -17.88 8.71
N ASP A 18 23.04 -18.70 9.76
CA ASP A 18 24.07 -19.69 10.08
C ASP A 18 23.99 -20.97 9.23
N ASN A 19 22.99 -21.09 8.34
CA ASN A 19 22.83 -22.28 7.50
C ASN A 19 23.82 -22.22 6.32
N PRO A 20 24.33 -23.38 5.85
CA PRO A 20 25.21 -23.41 4.70
C PRO A 20 24.45 -23.00 3.42
N THR A 21 25.16 -22.28 2.56
CA THR A 21 24.69 -21.93 1.22
C THR A 21 25.42 -22.73 0.15
N VAL A 22 24.81 -22.84 -1.02
CA VAL A 22 25.38 -23.52 -2.18
C VAL A 22 25.07 -22.71 -3.44
N GLU A 23 26.10 -22.52 -4.27
CA GLU A 23 25.97 -21.84 -5.56
C GLU A 23 25.25 -22.73 -6.58
N SER A 24 24.39 -22.12 -7.39
CA SER A 24 23.71 -22.85 -8.46
C SER A 24 24.62 -23.16 -9.63
N LYS A 25 24.46 -24.39 -10.15
CA LYS A 25 25.23 -24.93 -11.26
C LYS A 25 24.48 -24.82 -12.59
N TYR A 26 23.24 -24.34 -12.56
CA TYR A 26 22.35 -24.28 -13.71
C TYR A 26 21.82 -22.88 -13.91
N ASN A 27 21.70 -22.50 -15.18
CA ASN A 27 21.02 -21.27 -15.56
C ASN A 27 19.52 -21.54 -15.60
N ILE A 28 18.80 -21.00 -14.64
CA ILE A 28 17.34 -21.05 -14.62
C ILE A 28 16.79 -20.15 -15.73
N THR A 29 15.68 -20.58 -16.33
CA THR A 29 14.97 -19.76 -17.33
C THR A 29 13.75 -19.10 -16.71
N PHE A 30 13.52 -17.82 -17.04
CA PHE A 30 12.39 -17.05 -16.50
C PHE A 30 11.01 -17.69 -16.77
N SER A 31 10.89 -18.52 -17.82
CA SER A 31 9.66 -19.24 -18.18
C SER A 31 9.21 -20.28 -17.15
N ASP A 32 10.09 -20.66 -16.22
CA ASP A 32 9.78 -21.66 -15.20
C ASP A 32 8.87 -21.11 -14.08
N PHE A 33 8.69 -19.78 -14.01
CA PHE A 33 7.91 -19.10 -12.97
C PHE A 33 6.89 -18.11 -13.57
N TRP A 34 5.61 -18.23 -13.20
CA TRP A 34 4.56 -17.35 -13.74
C TRP A 34 4.71 -15.88 -13.32
N ASN A 35 5.34 -15.62 -12.17
CA ASN A 35 5.52 -14.28 -11.62
C ASN A 35 6.89 -13.66 -11.96
N LEU A 36 7.67 -14.33 -12.83
CA LEU A 36 8.91 -13.82 -13.43
C LEU A 36 9.91 -13.20 -12.43
N PRO A 37 10.32 -13.92 -11.36
CA PRO A 37 11.37 -13.45 -10.46
C PRO A 37 12.71 -13.31 -11.21
N PRO A 38 13.59 -12.39 -10.80
CA PRO A 38 14.92 -12.23 -11.41
C PRO A 38 15.74 -13.51 -11.27
N THR A 39 16.41 -14.00 -12.32
CA THR A 39 17.12 -15.29 -12.26
C THR A 39 18.25 -15.30 -11.23
N ARG A 40 18.82 -14.12 -10.93
CA ARG A 40 19.91 -13.98 -9.93
C ARG A 40 19.50 -14.32 -8.51
N VAL A 41 18.21 -14.34 -8.18
CA VAL A 41 17.75 -14.74 -6.83
C VAL A 41 18.02 -16.22 -6.55
N PHE A 42 18.35 -16.99 -7.59
CA PHE A 42 18.65 -18.41 -7.49
C PHE A 42 20.14 -18.73 -7.62
N ASP A 43 21.01 -17.73 -7.80
CA ASP A 43 22.47 -17.94 -7.89
C ASP A 43 23.01 -18.64 -6.63
N THR A 44 22.39 -18.39 -5.48
CA THR A 44 22.74 -18.99 -4.20
C THR A 44 21.50 -19.50 -3.49
N THR A 45 21.58 -20.69 -2.91
CA THR A 45 20.46 -21.34 -2.21
C THR A 45 20.89 -21.80 -0.82
N ILE A 46 20.01 -21.65 0.17
CA ILE A 46 20.25 -22.11 1.55
C ILE A 46 19.90 -23.59 1.65
N THR A 47 20.72 -24.35 2.37
CA THR A 47 20.50 -25.79 2.56
C THR A 47 20.92 -26.26 3.96
N THR A 48 20.82 -27.56 4.20
CA THR A 48 21.33 -28.21 5.42
C THR A 48 21.85 -29.61 5.11
N SER A 49 22.46 -30.27 6.10
CA SER A 49 22.97 -31.63 5.93
C SER A 49 21.84 -32.63 5.65
N ARG A 50 22.19 -33.72 4.96
CA ARG A 50 21.28 -34.84 4.65
C ARG A 50 20.47 -35.27 5.88
N GLY A 51 19.17 -35.44 5.69
CA GLY A 51 18.24 -35.93 6.72
C GLY A 51 17.93 -34.94 7.84
N LYS A 52 18.53 -33.74 7.84
CA LYS A 52 18.20 -32.68 8.80
C LYS A 52 17.11 -31.78 8.25
N SER A 53 16.25 -31.29 9.13
CA SER A 53 15.32 -30.22 8.79
C SER A 53 16.07 -28.90 8.68
N LEU A 54 15.75 -28.12 7.65
CA LEU A 54 16.25 -26.74 7.51
C LEU A 54 15.30 -25.81 8.25
N LYS A 55 15.84 -24.94 9.11
CA LYS A 55 15.07 -23.96 9.88
C LYS A 55 15.63 -22.58 9.59
N ILE A 56 14.75 -21.66 9.22
CA ILE A 56 15.10 -20.30 8.84
C ILE A 56 14.11 -19.35 9.52
N GLN A 57 14.63 -18.31 10.17
CA GLN A 57 13.81 -17.21 10.66
C GLN A 57 13.74 -16.13 9.58
N TRP A 58 12.65 -16.17 8.81
CA TRP A 58 12.43 -15.25 7.71
C TRP A 58 10.93 -14.90 7.60
N PRO A 59 10.58 -13.61 7.42
CA PRO A 59 11.47 -12.44 7.30
C PRO A 59 12.29 -12.14 8.57
N PRO A 60 13.45 -11.47 8.47
CA PRO A 60 14.33 -11.20 9.61
C PRO A 60 13.73 -10.21 10.61
N GLU A 61 12.82 -9.35 10.15
CA GLU A 61 12.09 -8.40 10.98
C GLU A 61 10.79 -9.00 11.52
N SER A 62 10.37 -8.54 12.70
CA SER A 62 9.10 -8.91 13.29
C SER A 62 7.93 -8.33 12.47
N LEU A 63 7.06 -9.19 11.97
CA LEU A 63 5.91 -8.78 11.16
C LEU A 63 4.78 -8.18 12.02
N PRO A 64 4.17 -7.05 11.64
CA PRO A 64 2.94 -6.58 12.29
C PRO A 64 1.82 -7.61 12.10
N SER A 65 0.94 -7.72 13.10
CA SER A 65 -0.21 -8.63 13.06
C SER A 65 -1.13 -8.27 11.89
N SER A 66 -1.15 -9.10 10.86
CA SER A 66 -1.92 -8.87 9.63
C SER A 66 -2.07 -10.15 8.81
N ASN A 67 -2.72 -10.04 7.66
CA ASN A 67 -2.68 -11.08 6.64
C ASN A 67 -1.53 -10.79 5.67
N TYR A 68 -0.86 -11.85 5.22
CA TYR A 68 0.25 -11.76 4.29
C TYR A 68 0.00 -12.65 3.09
N TYR A 69 0.37 -12.16 1.91
CA TYR A 69 0.68 -13.01 0.78
C TYR A 69 2.12 -13.47 0.95
N ILE A 70 2.37 -14.77 0.85
CA ILE A 70 3.72 -15.34 0.97
C ILE A 70 3.98 -16.18 -0.26
N SER A 71 5.15 -16.02 -0.89
CA SER A 71 5.66 -16.91 -1.93
C SER A 71 7.07 -17.36 -1.57
N VAL A 72 7.36 -18.65 -1.71
CA VAL A 72 8.68 -19.20 -1.40
C VAL A 72 9.19 -19.95 -2.62
N TYR A 73 10.43 -19.67 -3.00
CA TYR A 73 11.07 -20.07 -4.25
C TYR A 73 12.13 -21.14 -4.00
N PHE A 74 12.14 -22.13 -4.89
CA PHE A 74 12.97 -23.32 -4.77
C PHE A 74 13.58 -23.65 -6.13
N GLU A 75 14.88 -23.88 -6.17
CA GLU A 75 15.54 -24.53 -7.29
C GLU A 75 16.57 -25.53 -6.81
N ASP A 76 16.55 -26.73 -7.40
CA ASP A 76 17.51 -27.78 -7.11
C ASP A 76 18.81 -27.57 -7.86
N ASN A 77 19.72 -26.92 -7.17
CA ASN A 77 20.96 -26.44 -7.73
C ASN A 77 22.02 -27.55 -7.99
N ARG A 78 21.65 -28.82 -7.77
CA ARG A 78 22.51 -30.00 -7.92
C ARG A 78 22.38 -30.60 -9.32
N SER A 79 23.41 -31.30 -9.76
CA SER A 79 23.38 -31.96 -11.07
C SER A 79 22.28 -33.02 -11.16
N PRO A 80 21.41 -32.99 -12.18
CA PRO A 80 20.35 -33.97 -12.35
C PRO A 80 20.88 -35.40 -12.25
N SER A 81 20.39 -36.12 -11.26
CA SER A 81 20.65 -37.54 -11.04
C SER A 81 19.48 -38.15 -10.28
N PRO A 82 19.32 -39.49 -10.26
CA PRO A 82 18.31 -40.12 -9.42
C PRO A 82 18.41 -39.79 -7.92
N PHE A 83 19.53 -39.20 -7.48
CA PHE A 83 19.81 -38.83 -6.10
C PHE A 83 19.86 -37.31 -5.87
N SER A 84 19.61 -36.49 -6.89
CA SER A 84 19.66 -35.03 -6.74
C SER A 84 18.32 -34.43 -6.34
N TRP A 85 17.21 -35.15 -6.49
CA TRP A 85 15.87 -34.64 -6.23
C TRP A 85 15.57 -34.69 -4.74
N THR A 86 15.10 -33.58 -4.20
CA THR A 86 14.69 -33.51 -2.81
C THR A 86 13.17 -33.42 -2.71
N VAL A 87 12.61 -34.25 -1.82
CA VAL A 87 11.20 -34.18 -1.45
C VAL A 87 11.12 -33.81 0.02
N PHE A 88 10.44 -32.72 0.33
CA PHE A 88 10.27 -32.24 1.69
C PHE A 88 8.92 -31.57 1.91
N ASP A 89 8.49 -31.52 3.16
CA ASP A 89 7.35 -30.72 3.58
C ASP A 89 7.82 -29.32 3.96
N VAL A 90 6.97 -28.32 3.74
CA VAL A 90 7.21 -26.92 4.10
C VAL A 90 6.22 -26.54 5.17
N SER A 91 6.69 -25.92 6.25
CA SER A 91 5.85 -25.33 7.28
C SER A 91 6.31 -23.91 7.60
N ILE A 92 5.36 -23.07 8.01
CA ILE A 92 5.64 -21.73 8.53
C ILE A 92 4.96 -21.63 9.90
N ASN A 93 5.69 -21.23 10.93
CA ASN A 93 5.23 -21.22 12.32
C ASN A 93 4.60 -22.56 12.73
N ILE A 94 5.28 -23.68 12.39
CA ILE A 94 4.87 -25.08 12.68
C ILE A 94 3.62 -25.53 11.89
N GLN A 95 2.86 -24.61 11.32
CA GLN A 95 1.69 -24.92 10.51
C GLN A 95 2.09 -25.32 9.10
N ASN A 96 1.50 -26.42 8.62
CA ASN A 96 1.69 -26.95 7.28
C ASN A 96 1.45 -25.88 6.20
N PHE A 97 2.43 -25.67 5.33
CA PHE A 97 2.36 -24.78 4.17
C PHE A 97 2.24 -25.57 2.86
N PHE A 98 3.05 -26.62 2.72
CA PHE A 98 3.01 -27.53 1.57
C PHE A 98 3.52 -28.92 1.97
N GLN A 99 2.96 -29.99 1.41
CA GLN A 99 3.40 -31.36 1.68
C GLN A 99 3.93 -32.04 0.43
N GLY A 100 5.04 -32.76 0.57
CA GLY A 100 5.65 -33.54 -0.51
C GLY A 100 6.14 -32.68 -1.66
N LEU A 101 6.72 -31.51 -1.37
CA LEU A 101 7.28 -30.62 -2.39
C LEU A 101 8.45 -31.31 -3.07
N ASN A 102 8.32 -31.60 -4.36
CA ASN A 102 9.36 -32.21 -5.18
C ASN A 102 10.10 -31.12 -5.96
N VAL A 103 11.31 -30.78 -5.51
CA VAL A 103 12.11 -29.70 -6.11
C VAL A 103 13.11 -30.27 -7.12
N THR A 104 13.27 -29.55 -8.22
CA THR A 104 13.98 -29.97 -9.44
C THR A 104 14.85 -28.81 -9.95
N THR A 105 15.72 -29.06 -10.93
CA THR A 105 16.52 -28.02 -11.59
C THR A 105 15.69 -27.00 -12.37
N SER A 106 14.43 -27.33 -12.73
CA SER A 106 13.53 -26.35 -13.37
C SER A 106 13.04 -25.29 -12.39
N GLY A 107 13.21 -25.52 -11.09
CA GLY A 107 12.66 -24.64 -10.07
C GLY A 107 11.14 -24.66 -9.97
N LEU A 108 10.63 -24.16 -8.85
CA LEU A 108 9.21 -23.96 -8.59
C LEU A 108 9.05 -22.96 -7.45
N HIS A 109 7.83 -22.49 -7.24
CA HIS A 109 7.49 -21.78 -6.01
C HIS A 109 6.15 -22.27 -5.47
N VAL A 110 5.96 -22.09 -4.18
CA VAL A 110 4.70 -22.32 -3.49
C VAL A 110 4.29 -21.06 -2.75
N TYR A 111 3.00 -20.73 -2.80
CA TYR A 111 2.50 -19.49 -2.25
C TYR A 111 1.22 -19.69 -1.43
N SER A 112 0.96 -18.75 -0.53
CA SER A 112 -0.33 -18.61 0.16
C SER A 112 -0.87 -17.21 -0.07
N PRO A 113 -2.09 -17.06 -0.60
CA PRO A 113 -2.65 -15.77 -0.93
C PRO A 113 -3.09 -14.97 0.29
N GLN A 114 -3.34 -15.63 1.42
CA GLN A 114 -3.77 -14.99 2.65
C GLN A 114 -3.38 -15.85 3.83
N ARG A 115 -2.37 -15.40 4.59
CA ARG A 115 -1.91 -16.07 5.80
C ARG A 115 -1.81 -15.12 6.98
N PRO A 116 -2.47 -15.41 8.11
CA PRO A 116 -2.31 -14.59 9.30
C PRO A 116 -0.91 -14.82 9.88
N LEU A 117 -0.12 -13.75 9.96
CA LEU A 117 1.20 -13.75 10.60
C LEU A 117 1.34 -12.57 11.55
N SER A 118 2.17 -12.76 12.57
CA SER A 118 2.54 -11.74 13.55
C SER A 118 3.84 -12.14 14.22
N GLY A 119 4.70 -11.18 14.52
CA GLY A 119 5.96 -11.43 15.22
C GLY A 119 7.02 -12.06 14.31
N ILE A 120 7.94 -12.79 14.95
CA ILE A 120 8.99 -13.55 14.26
C ILE A 120 8.35 -14.73 13.52
N THR A 121 8.76 -14.94 12.27
CA THR A 121 8.26 -16.03 11.43
C THR A 121 9.36 -17.06 11.21
N GLU A 122 9.06 -18.34 11.46
CA GLU A 122 9.98 -19.46 11.23
C GLU A 122 9.48 -20.33 10.07
N ILE A 123 10.30 -20.51 9.05
CA ILE A 123 10.09 -21.47 7.96
C ILE A 123 10.89 -22.74 8.28
N ILE A 124 10.23 -23.89 8.24
CA ILE A 124 10.85 -25.19 8.48
C ILE A 124 10.61 -26.10 7.27
N LEU A 125 11.70 -26.61 6.70
CA LEU A 125 11.67 -27.61 5.63
C LEU A 125 12.03 -28.97 6.20
N ILE A 126 11.15 -29.95 6.05
CA ILE A 126 11.27 -31.27 6.69
C ILE A 126 11.48 -32.31 5.58
N PRO A 127 12.70 -32.87 5.41
CA PRO A 127 12.95 -33.88 4.39
C PRO A 127 12.10 -35.13 4.65
N LYS A 128 11.64 -35.76 3.57
CA LYS A 128 11.03 -37.10 3.67
C LYS A 128 12.09 -38.15 4.02
N ASP A 129 11.66 -39.21 4.68
CA ASP A 129 12.53 -40.33 5.05
C ASP A 129 13.17 -40.96 3.80
N GLY A 130 14.45 -41.30 3.91
CA GLY A 130 15.20 -41.94 2.82
C GLY A 130 15.72 -40.99 1.73
N ILE A 131 15.37 -39.69 1.77
CA ILE A 131 15.89 -38.72 0.80
C ILE A 131 17.40 -38.52 1.01
N PRO A 132 18.23 -38.63 -0.07
CA PRO A 132 19.68 -38.66 0.04
C PRO A 132 20.32 -37.29 0.26
N VAL A 133 19.53 -36.22 0.24
CA VAL A 133 19.99 -34.83 0.22
C VAL A 133 19.17 -33.95 1.17
N GLY A 134 19.73 -32.80 1.55
CA GLY A 134 19.04 -31.82 2.39
C GLY A 134 18.02 -31.01 1.60
N PRO A 135 16.98 -30.48 2.27
CA PRO A 135 16.06 -29.51 1.68
C PRO A 135 16.80 -28.21 1.35
N ILE A 136 16.19 -27.41 0.50
CA ILE A 136 16.77 -26.20 -0.07
C ILE A 136 15.73 -25.09 -0.16
N ILE A 137 16.16 -23.84 -0.21
CA ILE A 137 15.30 -22.65 -0.41
C ILE A 137 16.15 -21.53 -0.98
N SER A 138 15.68 -20.96 -2.10
CA SER A 138 16.45 -19.97 -2.87
C SER A 138 16.03 -18.55 -2.52
N ALA A 139 14.71 -18.31 -2.38
CA ALA A 139 14.17 -16.98 -2.16
C ALA A 139 12.81 -17.03 -1.46
N GLY A 140 12.37 -15.87 -0.96
CA GLY A 140 11.03 -15.69 -0.40
C GLY A 140 10.53 -14.27 -0.63
N GLU A 141 9.21 -14.13 -0.77
CA GLU A 141 8.50 -12.87 -0.81
C GLU A 141 7.36 -12.87 0.20
N ALA A 142 7.22 -11.78 0.95
CA ALA A 142 6.17 -11.59 1.94
C ALA A 142 5.59 -10.19 1.77
N TYR A 143 4.33 -10.13 1.35
CA TYR A 143 3.60 -8.89 1.16
C TYR A 143 2.51 -8.77 2.20
N GLN A 144 2.55 -7.71 3.01
CA GLN A 144 1.47 -7.40 3.92
C GLN A 144 0.21 -7.03 3.12
N ILE A 145 -0.87 -7.77 3.34
CA ILE A 145 -2.18 -7.46 2.77
C ILE A 145 -2.79 -6.39 3.65
N VAL A 146 -2.56 -5.15 3.25
CA VAL A 146 -3.30 -4.02 3.78
C VAL A 146 -4.67 -4.05 3.11
N SER A 147 -5.67 -4.50 3.86
CA SER A 147 -7.06 -4.22 3.48
C SER A 147 -7.16 -2.70 3.36
N TYR A 148 -7.37 -2.17 2.15
CA TYR A 148 -7.85 -0.81 1.96
C TYR A 148 -9.24 -0.74 2.59
N GLY A 149 -9.25 -0.54 3.91
CA GLY A 149 -10.44 -0.43 4.71
C GLY A 149 -11.15 0.85 4.30
N ALA A 150 -12.31 0.70 3.67
CA ALA A 150 -13.05 1.79 3.05
C ALA A 150 -12.21 2.60 2.04
N ARG A 151 -12.89 3.44 1.28
CA ARG A 151 -12.26 4.51 0.51
C ARG A 151 -13.07 5.77 0.77
N THR A 152 -12.50 6.94 0.59
CA THR A 152 -13.35 8.13 0.54
C THR A 152 -14.29 8.03 -0.65
N LEU A 153 -15.56 8.41 -0.45
CA LEU A 153 -16.51 8.49 -1.56
C LEU A 153 -15.92 9.39 -2.65
N THR A 154 -15.86 8.91 -3.89
CA THR A 154 -15.23 9.62 -5.02
C THR A 154 -15.71 11.06 -5.17
N ARG A 155 -16.99 11.30 -4.91
CA ARG A 155 -17.58 12.64 -4.90
C ARG A 155 -16.89 13.57 -3.90
N ASP A 156 -16.66 13.12 -2.66
CA ASP A 156 -15.99 13.91 -1.64
C ASP A 156 -14.50 14.14 -2.02
N VAL A 157 -13.83 13.15 -2.63
CA VAL A 157 -12.45 13.31 -3.15
C VAL A 157 -12.36 14.42 -4.19
N VAL A 158 -13.25 14.42 -5.19
CA VAL A 158 -13.27 15.44 -6.26
C VAL A 158 -13.44 16.84 -5.67
N VAL A 159 -14.32 17.02 -4.69
CA VAL A 159 -14.51 18.32 -4.02
C VAL A 159 -13.24 18.75 -3.30
N MET A 160 -12.62 17.84 -2.54
CA MET A 160 -11.42 18.14 -1.76
C MET A 160 -10.18 18.39 -2.63
N GLU A 161 -10.09 17.76 -3.80
CA GLU A 161 -9.05 18.06 -4.80
C GLU A 161 -9.25 19.43 -5.42
N GLU A 162 -10.48 19.77 -5.83
CA GLU A 162 -10.73 21.08 -6.43
C GLU A 162 -10.57 22.21 -5.41
N LEU A 163 -11.00 21.97 -4.17
CA LEU A 163 -10.71 22.87 -3.07
C LEU A 163 -9.20 23.04 -2.91
N ALA A 164 -8.40 21.96 -2.92
CA ALA A 164 -6.95 22.06 -2.84
C ALA A 164 -6.34 22.87 -3.99
N ARG A 165 -6.81 22.68 -5.23
CA ARG A 165 -6.34 23.43 -6.42
C ARG A 165 -6.70 24.91 -6.36
N SER A 166 -7.78 25.28 -5.68
CA SER A 166 -8.21 26.67 -5.53
C SER A 166 -7.32 27.49 -4.58
N LEU A 167 -6.40 26.83 -3.86
CA LEU A 167 -5.53 27.46 -2.87
C LEU A 167 -4.18 27.80 -3.50
N ASN A 168 -3.73 29.04 -3.34
CA ASN A 168 -2.39 29.41 -3.80
C ASN A 168 -1.30 28.69 -2.99
N ASN A 169 -1.50 28.46 -1.69
CA ASN A 169 -0.56 27.75 -0.79
C ASN A 169 -1.31 26.75 0.11
N PRO A 170 -1.71 25.58 -0.41
CA PRO A 170 -2.30 24.54 0.41
C PRO A 170 -1.31 24.06 1.49
N PRO A 171 -1.76 23.63 2.68
CA PRO A 171 -0.92 22.88 3.59
C PRO A 171 -0.32 21.64 2.91
N SER A 172 0.88 21.22 3.33
CA SER A 172 1.63 20.14 2.66
C SER A 172 0.89 18.79 2.63
N ASP A 173 -0.04 18.58 3.56
CA ASP A 173 -0.85 17.37 3.69
C ASP A 173 -2.15 17.41 2.87
N TRP A 174 -2.42 18.48 2.10
CA TRP A 174 -3.60 18.61 1.24
C TRP A 174 -3.48 17.87 -0.12
N SER A 175 -2.93 16.66 -0.10
CA SER A 175 -2.84 15.76 -1.26
C SER A 175 -3.33 14.35 -0.89
N GLY A 176 -3.60 13.52 -1.90
CA GLY A 176 -4.09 12.15 -1.69
C GLY A 176 -5.53 12.06 -1.17
N ASP A 177 -5.92 10.90 -0.64
CA ASP A 177 -7.26 10.65 -0.11
C ASP A 177 -7.51 11.50 1.16
N PRO A 178 -8.61 12.27 1.25
CA PRO A 178 -8.81 13.22 2.33
C PRO A 178 -9.22 12.59 3.67
N CYS A 179 -9.68 11.33 3.69
CA CYS A 179 -10.10 10.64 4.91
C CYS A 179 -9.24 9.43 5.27
N LEU A 180 -8.45 8.91 4.34
CA LEU A 180 -7.72 7.65 4.53
C LEU A 180 -6.25 7.76 4.10
N PRO A 181 -5.32 7.16 4.88
CA PRO A 181 -5.56 6.42 6.12
C PRO A 181 -5.99 7.33 7.29
N GLN A 182 -6.72 6.79 8.28
CA GLN A 182 -7.31 7.59 9.39
C GLN A 182 -6.29 8.38 10.22
N ASN A 183 -5.03 7.94 10.20
CA ASN A 183 -3.93 8.61 10.90
C ASN A 183 -3.32 9.78 10.11
N ASN A 184 -3.69 9.92 8.83
CA ASN A 184 -3.15 10.92 7.90
C ASN A 184 -4.29 11.73 7.27
N LEU A 185 -5.21 12.24 8.10
CA LEU A 185 -6.24 13.16 7.65
C LEU A 185 -5.61 14.50 7.23
N ARG A 186 -6.20 15.14 6.22
CA ARG A 186 -5.83 16.52 5.87
C ARG A 186 -6.12 17.44 7.05
N THR A 187 -5.24 18.41 7.27
CA THR A 187 -5.41 19.45 8.28
C THR A 187 -6.77 20.13 8.10
N GLY A 188 -7.54 20.23 9.17
CA GLY A 188 -8.88 20.83 9.17
C GLY A 188 -10.01 19.89 8.74
N VAL A 189 -9.72 18.66 8.29
CA VAL A 189 -10.74 17.71 7.82
C VAL A 189 -11.02 16.66 8.88
N THR A 190 -12.30 16.38 9.14
CA THR A 190 -12.69 15.15 9.84
C THR A 190 -13.64 14.34 8.97
N CYS A 191 -13.63 13.02 9.16
CA CYS A 191 -14.46 12.12 8.38
C CYS A 191 -15.34 11.23 9.24
N SER A 192 -16.48 10.84 8.69
CA SER A 192 -17.32 9.77 9.21
C SER A 192 -17.06 8.48 8.44
N TYR A 193 -16.97 7.36 9.15
CA TYR A 193 -16.65 6.06 8.57
C TYR A 193 -17.89 5.17 8.58
N SER A 194 -18.39 4.85 7.39
CA SER A 194 -19.37 3.77 7.19
C SER A 194 -18.81 2.79 6.14
N GLN A 195 -19.56 2.43 5.10
CA GLN A 195 -19.03 1.62 3.99
C GLN A 195 -17.96 2.38 3.18
N LEU A 196 -18.15 3.70 3.04
CA LEU A 196 -17.21 4.63 2.45
C LEU A 196 -16.97 5.77 3.44
N ALA A 197 -15.73 6.24 3.53
CA ALA A 197 -15.42 7.42 4.32
C ALA A 197 -16.04 8.66 3.67
N ARG A 198 -16.57 9.56 4.50
CA ARG A 198 -17.21 10.80 4.06
C ARG A 198 -16.65 11.97 4.84
N VAL A 199 -16.39 13.09 4.19
CA VAL A 199 -15.98 14.33 4.88
C VAL A 199 -17.17 14.83 5.70
N SER A 200 -17.02 14.87 7.02
CA SER A 200 -18.07 15.27 7.96
C SER A 200 -17.84 16.66 8.55
N THR A 201 -16.60 17.16 8.49
CA THR A 201 -16.20 18.48 8.96
C THR A 201 -15.14 19.03 8.03
N LEU A 202 -15.27 20.31 7.69
CA LEU A 202 -14.22 21.10 7.07
C LEU A 202 -14.01 22.36 7.91
N LYS A 203 -12.88 22.42 8.62
CA LYS A 203 -12.46 23.55 9.45
C LYS A 203 -11.22 24.19 8.86
N GLN A 204 -11.46 25.23 8.09
CA GLN A 204 -10.42 25.90 7.33
C GLN A 204 -10.45 27.41 7.50
N SER A 205 -9.89 27.88 8.61
CA SER A 205 -9.74 29.29 8.91
C SER A 205 -8.29 29.77 8.86
N ASN A 206 -8.12 31.08 8.64
CA ASN A 206 -6.86 31.80 8.74
C ASN A 206 -5.79 31.44 7.68
N TRP A 207 -6.18 31.04 6.48
CA TRP A 207 -5.21 30.86 5.39
C TRP A 207 -4.71 32.16 4.79
N HIS A 208 -5.32 33.30 5.14
CA HIS A 208 -4.95 34.62 4.60
C HIS A 208 -4.88 34.59 3.05
N GLN A 209 -5.76 33.80 2.45
CA GLN A 209 -5.76 33.48 1.03
C GLN A 209 -6.97 34.18 0.38
N TYR A 210 -6.77 34.72 -0.82
CA TYR A 210 -7.86 35.15 -1.69
C TYR A 210 -8.65 33.92 -2.13
N LEU A 211 -9.79 33.68 -1.48
CA LEU A 211 -10.75 32.65 -1.87
C LEU A 211 -11.87 33.34 -2.65
N ARG A 212 -11.92 33.22 -3.98
CA ARG A 212 -13.07 33.77 -4.73
C ARG A 212 -14.25 32.81 -4.64
N ILE A 213 -15.15 33.06 -3.67
CA ILE A 213 -16.49 32.47 -3.60
C ILE A 213 -17.37 33.27 -4.57
N ALA A 214 -17.20 32.99 -5.87
CA ALA A 214 -17.96 33.65 -6.92
C ALA A 214 -18.99 32.71 -7.54
N ALA A 215 -20.25 32.87 -7.13
CA ALA A 215 -21.39 32.40 -7.89
C ALA A 215 -21.51 33.26 -9.15
N ARG A 216 -20.89 32.87 -10.26
CA ARG A 216 -21.15 33.54 -11.55
C ARG A 216 -21.93 32.68 -12.51
N LYS A 217 -23.19 33.11 -12.69
CA LYS A 217 -23.87 33.08 -13.98
C LYS A 217 -22.99 33.78 -15.04
N TYR A 218 -22.57 33.02 -16.05
CA TYR A 218 -22.15 33.39 -17.42
C TYR A 218 -20.74 33.93 -17.76
N ARG A 219 -20.20 33.33 -18.83
CA ARG A 219 -19.36 33.83 -19.94
C ARG A 219 -17.87 34.19 -19.70
N ASN A 220 -17.10 33.69 -20.69
CA ASN A 220 -15.73 33.99 -21.12
C ASN A 220 -14.57 33.49 -20.25
N PHE A 221 -13.90 32.46 -20.80
CA PHE A 221 -12.54 32.03 -20.55
C PHE A 221 -11.59 33.23 -20.63
N ASP A 222 -10.80 33.46 -19.57
CA ASP A 222 -9.43 34.03 -19.59
C ASP A 222 -8.90 34.37 -18.19
N SER A 223 -9.32 33.66 -17.14
CA SER A 223 -8.65 33.73 -15.83
C SER A 223 -8.50 32.35 -15.19
N PRO A 224 -7.37 32.02 -14.52
CA PRO A 224 -7.06 30.67 -14.06
C PRO A 224 -7.76 30.27 -12.74
N CYS A 225 -8.69 31.07 -12.23
CA CYS A 225 -9.36 30.78 -10.96
C CYS A 225 -10.69 30.05 -11.22
N GLN A 226 -10.73 28.74 -10.94
CA GLN A 226 -11.96 27.93 -10.99
C GLN A 226 -12.74 28.06 -9.67
N SER A 227 -14.07 28.14 -9.78
CA SER A 227 -15.02 28.49 -8.70
C SER A 227 -15.27 27.32 -7.74
N VAL A 228 -15.04 27.54 -6.44
CA VAL A 228 -15.27 26.57 -5.34
C VAL A 228 -16.77 26.30 -5.10
N ASP A 229 -17.64 27.23 -5.51
CA ASP A 229 -19.07 27.28 -5.19
C ASP A 229 -19.92 26.15 -5.80
N ILE A 230 -19.46 25.55 -6.89
CA ILE A 230 -20.19 24.48 -7.57
C ILE A 230 -20.07 23.16 -6.80
N LEU A 231 -19.05 23.01 -5.95
CA LEU A 231 -18.65 21.69 -5.45
C LEU A 231 -18.96 21.45 -3.97
N LEU A 232 -19.21 22.49 -3.16
CA LEU A 232 -19.57 22.29 -1.75
C LEU A 232 -20.86 21.50 -1.50
N PRO A 233 -21.93 21.63 -2.33
CA PRO A 233 -23.12 20.75 -2.26
C PRO A 233 -22.79 19.27 -2.45
N PHE A 234 -21.56 18.96 -2.91
CA PHE A 234 -21.06 17.62 -3.04
C PHE A 234 -20.50 17.00 -1.76
N LEU A 235 -20.53 17.74 -0.64
CA LEU A 235 -20.27 17.25 0.72
C LEU A 235 -21.54 17.21 1.58
N PRO A 236 -22.59 16.42 1.23
CA PRO A 236 -23.92 16.49 1.84
C PRO A 236 -23.97 16.06 3.32
N VAL A 237 -22.88 15.54 3.89
CA VAL A 237 -22.85 15.12 5.30
C VAL A 237 -21.99 16.02 6.19
N VAL A 238 -21.45 17.11 5.63
CA VAL A 238 -20.75 18.13 6.40
C VAL A 238 -21.70 18.77 7.40
N LYS A 239 -21.26 18.85 8.66
CA LYS A 239 -22.00 19.47 9.76
C LYS A 239 -21.41 20.84 10.12
N PRO A 240 -20.14 20.93 10.54
CA PRO A 240 -19.46 22.21 10.59
C PRO A 240 -18.69 22.50 9.30
N LEU A 241 -18.96 23.67 8.74
CA LEU A 241 -18.20 24.28 7.65
C LEU A 241 -17.65 25.63 8.14
N HIS A 242 -16.38 25.64 8.53
CA HIS A 242 -15.70 26.83 9.05
C HIS A 242 -14.73 27.31 7.98
N LEU A 243 -15.01 28.47 7.40
CA LEU A 243 -14.26 29.09 6.31
C LEU A 243 -13.86 30.54 6.67
N GLU A 244 -14.04 30.97 7.92
CA GLU A 244 -13.78 32.33 8.39
C GLU A 244 -12.31 32.78 8.26
N ASN A 245 -12.11 34.10 8.27
CA ASN A 245 -10.78 34.72 8.20
C ASN A 245 -10.00 34.37 6.92
N ASN A 246 -10.74 34.23 5.82
CA ASN A 246 -10.20 34.17 4.47
C ASN A 246 -10.66 35.41 3.68
N TRP A 247 -9.98 35.74 2.58
CA TRP A 247 -10.32 36.88 1.74
C TRP A 247 -11.33 36.48 0.68
N PHE A 248 -12.60 36.46 1.07
CA PHE A 248 -13.70 36.16 0.16
C PHE A 248 -14.04 37.31 -0.77
N GLU A 249 -14.06 37.03 -2.08
CA GLU A 249 -14.68 37.91 -3.08
C GLU A 249 -15.89 37.23 -3.71
N GLY A 250 -17.02 37.95 -3.79
CA GLY A 250 -18.25 37.49 -4.44
C GLY A 250 -19.43 37.34 -3.48
N GLN A 251 -20.51 36.74 -3.96
CA GLN A 251 -21.71 36.45 -3.15
C GLN A 251 -21.62 35.04 -2.57
N ILE A 252 -22.05 34.89 -1.31
CA ILE A 252 -22.22 33.58 -0.68
C ILE A 252 -23.23 32.77 -1.54
N PRO A 253 -22.90 31.55 -1.98
CA PRO A 253 -23.75 30.76 -2.86
C PRO A 253 -24.99 30.27 -2.13
N GLU A 254 -26.14 30.36 -2.78
CA GLU A 254 -27.39 29.73 -2.29
C GLU A 254 -27.23 28.22 -2.08
N SER A 255 -26.34 27.59 -2.84
CA SER A 255 -26.03 26.16 -2.78
C SER A 255 -25.49 25.71 -1.40
N LEU A 256 -24.92 26.62 -0.59
CA LEU A 256 -24.55 26.34 0.79
C LEU A 256 -25.79 26.11 1.68
N GLY A 257 -26.90 26.78 1.37
CA GLY A 257 -28.19 26.59 2.05
C GLY A 257 -28.86 25.25 1.70
N GLU A 258 -28.42 24.57 0.65
CA GLU A 258 -28.95 23.26 0.23
C GLU A 258 -28.27 22.07 0.94
N LEU A 259 -27.27 22.33 1.79
CA LEU A 259 -26.54 21.28 2.50
C LEU A 259 -27.41 20.65 3.61
N PRO A 260 -27.83 19.38 3.47
CA PRO A 260 -28.92 18.83 4.28
C PRO A 260 -28.54 18.54 5.73
N LYS A 261 -27.24 18.53 6.05
CA LYS A 261 -26.73 18.25 7.40
C LYS A 261 -25.92 19.41 7.99
N LEU A 262 -25.84 20.55 7.31
CA LEU A 262 -25.09 21.70 7.78
C LEU A 262 -25.72 22.23 9.07
N GLN A 263 -24.91 22.38 10.12
CA GLN A 263 -25.31 22.86 11.44
C GLN A 263 -24.61 24.17 11.79
N GLU A 264 -23.36 24.32 11.36
CA GLU A 264 -22.54 25.49 11.63
C GLU A 264 -21.88 25.97 10.34
N LEU A 265 -22.08 27.25 10.01
CA LEU A 265 -21.42 27.93 8.91
C LEU A 265 -20.74 29.20 9.44
N TYR A 266 -19.42 29.26 9.29
CA TYR A 266 -18.64 30.47 9.58
C TYR A 266 -17.97 30.93 8.29
N ALA A 267 -18.41 32.07 7.77
CA ALA A 267 -17.91 32.65 6.52
C ALA A 267 -17.80 34.17 6.67
N SER A 268 -16.94 34.64 7.58
CA SER A 268 -16.64 36.07 7.70
C SER A 268 -15.54 36.46 6.70
N ALA A 269 -15.83 37.45 5.86
CA ALA A 269 -14.82 38.19 5.12
C ALA A 269 -14.15 39.20 6.06
N ALA A 270 -12.83 39.36 5.97
CA ALA A 270 -12.18 40.48 6.64
C ALA A 270 -12.68 41.79 6.00
N LEU A 271 -13.49 42.57 6.74
CA LEU A 271 -13.83 43.95 6.42
C LEU A 271 -12.54 44.78 6.50
N GLN A 272 -11.90 45.07 5.36
CA GLN A 272 -10.96 46.18 5.27
C GLN A 272 -11.70 47.40 4.71
N ILE A 273 -12.01 48.34 5.61
CA ILE A 273 -12.38 49.71 5.24
C ILE A 273 -11.08 50.37 4.76
N VAL A 274 -10.95 50.58 3.45
CA VAL A 274 -9.91 51.44 2.89
C VAL A 274 -10.41 52.88 3.04
N PHE A 275 -9.78 53.66 3.91
CA PHE A 275 -9.93 55.13 3.89
C PHE A 275 -9.06 55.67 2.73
N PHE A 276 -9.65 56.56 1.93
CA PHE A 276 -9.01 57.19 0.76
C PHE A 276 -7.71 57.91 1.11
#